data_AF-A0A9Q0XIY8-F1
#
_entry.id   AF-A0A9Q0XIY8-F1
#
_cell.length_a   1.000
_cell.length_b   1.000
_cell.length_c   1.000
_cell.angle_alpha   90.00
_cell.angle_beta   90.00
_cell.angle_gamma   90.00
#
_symmetry.space_group_name_H-M   'P 1'
#
loop_
_entity.id
_entity.type
_entity.pdbx_description
1 polymer ?
#
loop_
_entity_poly.entity_id
_entity_poly.type
_entity_poly.pdbx_seq_one_letter_code
_entity_poly.pdbx_strand_id
1 'polypeptide(L)'
;MATAAAATLVCRVQFLDDTDPFNSTNFPEPTRPPLYTFREDIPLVTQLAGVHRLLKAPQKLDDCALQLSHNGTYLDLESTLAEQKDELEGFQEDSGRGKKHSIILRTQLSVRVHACIEKLYNSTGRELRRALFSLKQIFQDDKDLVHEFVVAEGLTCLIKVGAEADQNYQNYILRALGQIMLYVDGMNGVINHNETIQWLYTLIGSKFRLVVKTALKLLLVFVEYTESN
;
A
#
# COMPACT_ATOMS: atom_id res chain seq x y z
N MET A 1 -33.11 -32.65 15.08
CA MET A 1 -32.45 -31.34 14.90
C MET A 1 -31.40 -31.50 13.82
N ALA A 2 -31.69 -31.04 12.60
CA ALA A 2 -30.67 -30.96 11.56
C ALA A 2 -29.70 -29.85 11.99
N THR A 3 -28.43 -30.20 12.20
CA THR A 3 -27.36 -29.21 12.34
C THR A 3 -27.38 -28.36 11.08
N ALA A 4 -27.68 -27.07 11.21
CA ALA A 4 -27.48 -26.12 10.12
C ALA A 4 -26.02 -26.24 9.70
N ALA A 5 -25.76 -26.61 8.44
CA ALA A 5 -24.41 -26.61 7.91
C ALA A 5 -23.88 -25.18 8.07
N ALA A 6 -22.78 -25.00 8.79
CA ALA A 6 -22.15 -23.69 8.92
C ALA A 6 -21.84 -23.16 7.51
N ALA A 7 -22.19 -21.89 7.25
CA ALA A 7 -21.91 -21.28 5.96
C ALA A 7 -20.38 -21.20 5.75
N THR A 8 -19.91 -21.65 4.59
CA THR A 8 -18.49 -21.70 4.27
C THR A 8 -18.20 -21.16 2.88
N LEU A 9 -17.11 -20.40 2.78
CA LEU A 9 -16.56 -19.91 1.53
C LEU A 9 -15.36 -20.77 1.12
N VAL A 10 -15.49 -21.52 0.02
CA VAL A 10 -14.36 -22.23 -0.58
C VAL A 10 -13.76 -21.38 -1.69
N CYS A 11 -12.50 -20.99 -1.56
CA CYS A 11 -11.82 -20.19 -2.58
C CYS A 11 -10.33 -20.53 -2.69
N ARG A 12 -9.69 -19.97 -3.72
CA ARG A 12 -8.24 -20.07 -3.90
C ARG A 12 -7.53 -19.15 -2.93
N VAL A 13 -6.39 -19.59 -2.41
CA VAL A 13 -5.51 -18.73 -1.61
C VAL A 13 -4.10 -18.71 -2.19
N GLN A 14 -3.46 -17.55 -2.10
CA GLN A 14 -2.05 -17.33 -2.47
C GLN A 14 -1.45 -16.36 -1.46
N PHE A 15 -0.13 -16.19 -1.48
CA PHE A 15 0.52 -15.09 -0.79
C PHE A 15 1.28 -14.19 -1.76
N LEU A 16 1.50 -12.94 -1.38
CA LEU A 16 2.43 -12.03 -2.06
C LEU A 16 3.59 -11.74 -1.11
N ASP A 17 4.83 -12.01 -1.52
CA ASP A 17 5.98 -11.62 -0.69
C ASP A 17 6.29 -10.13 -0.89
N ASP A 18 5.71 -9.34 0.00
CA ASP A 18 5.89 -7.90 0.13
C ASP A 18 6.43 -7.51 1.51
N THR A 19 7.15 -8.44 2.16
CA THR A 19 7.81 -8.23 3.46
C THR A 19 8.84 -7.09 3.41
N ASP A 20 9.56 -6.96 2.30
CA ASP A 20 10.35 -5.77 1.95
C ASP A 20 9.62 -4.99 0.83
N PRO A 21 9.03 -3.81 1.14
CA PRO A 21 8.38 -2.96 0.13
C PRO A 21 9.28 -2.54 -1.03
N PHE A 22 10.61 -2.53 -0.84
CA PHE A 22 11.58 -2.15 -1.87
C PHE A 22 12.07 -3.33 -2.72
N ASN A 23 11.68 -4.55 -2.36
CA ASN A 23 12.04 -5.78 -3.07
C ASN A 23 10.83 -6.74 -3.18
N SER A 24 9.64 -6.20 -3.41
CA SER A 24 8.41 -6.98 -3.55
C SER A 24 8.23 -7.56 -4.95
N THR A 25 7.52 -8.68 -5.05
CA THR A 25 7.02 -9.25 -6.30
C THR A 25 5.55 -8.90 -6.51
N ASN A 26 5.12 -8.77 -7.77
CA ASN A 26 3.70 -8.61 -8.14
C ASN A 26 3.04 -9.93 -8.53
N PHE A 27 3.74 -11.06 -8.34
CA PHE A 27 3.26 -12.39 -8.69
C PHE A 27 2.92 -13.18 -7.43
N PRO A 28 1.64 -13.41 -7.14
CA PRO A 28 1.26 -14.23 -5.99
C PRO A 28 1.68 -15.68 -6.16
N GLU A 29 2.09 -16.30 -5.06
CA GLU A 29 2.56 -17.67 -4.98
C GLU A 29 1.61 -18.55 -4.13
N PRO A 30 1.49 -19.85 -4.40
CA PRO A 30 2.08 -20.58 -5.53
C PRO A 30 1.32 -20.32 -6.84
N THR A 31 1.96 -20.58 -7.99
CA THR A 31 1.34 -20.45 -9.33
C THR A 31 0.08 -21.31 -9.51
N ARG A 32 -0.05 -22.41 -8.75
CA ARG A 32 -1.25 -23.24 -8.67
C ARG A 32 -1.89 -23.04 -7.30
N PRO A 33 -2.84 -22.10 -7.15
CA PRO A 33 -3.38 -21.75 -5.86
C PRO A 33 -4.13 -22.94 -5.23
N PRO A 34 -3.79 -23.35 -3.99
CA PRO A 34 -4.59 -24.32 -3.27
C PRO A 34 -5.96 -23.74 -2.93
N LEU A 35 -6.93 -24.62 -2.66
CA LEU A 35 -8.23 -24.22 -2.12
C LEU A 35 -8.15 -24.17 -0.59
N TYR A 36 -8.80 -23.18 -0.01
CA TYR A 36 -9.04 -23.07 1.42
C TYR A 36 -10.54 -22.91 1.67
N THR A 37 -11.02 -23.46 2.79
CA THR A 37 -12.41 -23.37 3.22
C THR A 37 -12.48 -22.43 4.42
N PHE A 38 -12.94 -21.21 4.20
CA PHE A 38 -13.22 -20.27 5.27
C PHE A 38 -14.60 -20.55 5.85
N ARG A 39 -14.72 -20.44 7.16
CA ARG A 39 -16.00 -20.31 7.85
C ARG A 39 -16.48 -18.88 7.76
N GLU A 40 -17.74 -18.68 7.39
CA GLU A 40 -18.31 -17.33 7.24
C GLU A 40 -18.78 -16.73 8.57
N ASP A 41 -18.91 -17.55 9.61
CA ASP A 41 -19.52 -17.22 10.90
C ASP A 41 -18.53 -16.93 12.03
N ILE A 42 -17.22 -16.92 11.73
CA ILE A 42 -16.16 -16.59 12.70
C ILE A 42 -15.17 -15.57 12.13
N PRO A 43 -14.53 -14.74 12.98
CA PRO A 43 -13.59 -13.71 12.53
C PRO A 43 -12.44 -14.28 11.71
N LEU A 44 -12.01 -13.54 10.69
CA LEU A 44 -10.93 -13.96 9.79
C LEU A 44 -9.58 -14.13 10.51
N VAL A 45 -9.29 -13.34 11.55
CA VAL A 45 -8.08 -13.44 12.37
C VAL A 45 -7.92 -14.84 12.98
N THR A 46 -9.02 -15.48 13.38
CA THR A 46 -9.00 -16.84 13.96
C THR A 46 -8.63 -17.92 12.93
N GLN A 47 -8.78 -17.61 11.65
CA GLN A 47 -8.55 -18.53 10.53
C GLN A 47 -7.22 -18.27 9.82
N LEU A 48 -6.59 -17.11 10.07
CA LEU A 48 -5.38 -16.66 9.39
C LEU A 48 -4.21 -17.63 9.53
N ALA A 49 -4.01 -18.21 10.72
CA ALA A 49 -2.96 -19.19 10.98
C ALA A 49 -3.09 -20.45 10.10
N GLY A 50 -4.32 -20.83 9.72
CA GLY A 50 -4.59 -21.94 8.82
C GLY A 50 -4.15 -21.64 7.39
N VAL A 51 -4.49 -20.44 6.90
CA VAL A 51 -4.10 -19.95 5.56
C VAL A 51 -2.58 -19.80 5.47
N HIS A 52 -1.97 -19.15 6.47
CA HIS A 52 -0.52 -18.94 6.56
C HIS A 52 0.25 -20.26 6.49
N ARG A 53 -0.15 -21.26 7.29
CA ARG A 53 0.48 -22.58 7.32
C ARG A 53 0.31 -23.34 6.00
N LEU A 54 -0.87 -23.26 5.38
CA LEU A 54 -1.15 -23.90 4.09
C LEU A 54 -0.22 -23.35 3.00
N LEU A 55 -0.05 -22.03 2.97
CA LEU A 55 0.77 -21.33 1.99
C LEU A 55 2.27 -21.38 2.29
N LYS A 56 2.65 -21.70 3.53
CA LYS A 56 4.03 -21.58 4.03
C LYS A 56 4.57 -20.16 3.80
N ALA A 57 3.74 -19.17 4.08
CA ALA A 57 4.01 -17.79 3.76
C ALA A 57 5.21 -17.27 4.59
N PRO A 58 6.12 -16.46 4.01
CA PRO A 58 7.34 -16.00 4.67
C PRO A 58 7.10 -14.91 5.73
N GLN A 59 5.94 -14.23 5.68
CA GLN A 59 5.56 -13.19 6.64
C GLN A 59 5.46 -13.75 8.06
N LYS A 60 5.69 -12.91 9.07
CA LYS A 60 5.25 -13.23 10.43
C LYS A 60 3.72 -13.21 10.46
N LEU A 61 3.13 -14.12 11.23
CA LEU A 61 1.68 -14.26 11.29
C LEU A 61 0.97 -12.97 11.73
N ASP A 62 1.54 -12.28 12.72
CA ASP A 62 0.96 -11.05 13.28
C ASP A 62 1.05 -9.85 12.33
N ASP A 63 1.90 -9.94 11.29
CA ASP A 63 2.09 -8.90 10.28
C ASP A 63 1.24 -9.17 9.01
N CYS A 64 0.41 -10.22 9.02
CA CYS A 64 -0.37 -10.64 7.86
C CYS A 64 -1.69 -9.87 7.72
N ALA A 65 -2.11 -9.68 6.47
CA ALA A 65 -3.41 -9.17 6.03
C ALA A 65 -3.96 -10.09 4.93
N LEU A 66 -5.26 -9.99 4.66
CA LEU A 66 -5.92 -10.67 3.54
C LEU A 66 -6.48 -9.65 2.56
N GLN A 67 -6.21 -9.85 1.28
CA GLN A 67 -6.66 -8.97 0.20
C GLN A 67 -7.37 -9.78 -0.89
N LEU A 68 -8.46 -9.25 -1.43
CA LEU A 68 -9.16 -9.87 -2.55
C LEU A 68 -8.45 -9.58 -3.87
N SER A 69 -8.13 -10.63 -4.64
CA SER A 69 -7.35 -10.50 -5.88
C SER A 69 -8.03 -9.73 -7.01
N HIS A 70 -9.36 -9.58 -6.95
CA HIS A 70 -10.18 -9.12 -8.07
C HIS A 70 -10.36 -7.59 -8.09
N ASN A 71 -10.44 -6.98 -6.91
CA ASN A 71 -10.66 -5.55 -6.71
C ASN A 71 -9.59 -4.89 -5.82
N GLY A 72 -8.74 -5.66 -5.14
CA GLY A 72 -7.71 -5.15 -4.26
C GLY A 72 -8.20 -4.78 -2.85
N THR A 73 -9.46 -5.06 -2.50
CA THR A 73 -9.98 -4.77 -1.15
C THR A 73 -9.22 -5.57 -0.09
N TYR A 74 -8.76 -4.88 0.96
CA TYR A 74 -8.26 -5.50 2.18
C TYR A 74 -9.43 -5.89 3.09
N LEU A 75 -9.48 -7.15 3.51
CA LEU A 75 -10.51 -7.67 4.41
C LEU A 75 -10.19 -7.28 5.85
N ASP A 76 -11.22 -6.93 6.61
CA ASP A 76 -11.10 -6.72 8.05
C ASP A 76 -10.96 -8.08 8.75
N LEU A 77 -9.81 -8.30 9.40
CA LEU A 77 -9.50 -9.54 10.07
C LEU A 77 -10.31 -9.74 11.36
N GLU A 78 -10.75 -8.66 12.01
CA GLU A 78 -11.53 -8.74 13.24
C GLU A 78 -13.00 -9.07 12.96
N SER A 79 -13.45 -8.87 11.72
CA SER A 79 -14.80 -9.19 11.25
C SER A 79 -14.91 -10.58 10.63
N THR A 80 -16.14 -11.11 10.61
CA THR A 80 -16.49 -12.34 9.88
C THR A 80 -16.66 -12.06 8.38
N LEU A 81 -16.66 -13.10 7.53
CA LEU A 81 -16.98 -12.92 6.10
C LEU A 81 -18.45 -12.57 5.88
N ALA A 82 -19.35 -13.03 6.77
CA ALA A 82 -20.77 -12.71 6.69
C ALA A 82 -21.05 -11.22 6.91
N GLU A 83 -20.27 -10.56 7.78
CA GLU A 83 -20.40 -9.12 8.08
C GLU A 83 -19.87 -8.22 6.97
N GLN A 84 -18.90 -8.69 6.19
CA GLN A 84 -18.28 -7.92 5.09
C GLN A 84 -18.60 -8.53 3.71
N LYS A 85 -19.81 -9.07 3.56
CA LYS A 85 -20.24 -9.78 2.34
C LYS A 85 -20.27 -8.88 1.10
N ASP A 86 -20.55 -7.59 1.28
CA ASP A 86 -20.60 -6.61 0.19
C ASP A 86 -19.23 -6.46 -0.50
N GLU A 87 -18.13 -6.60 0.23
CA GLU A 87 -16.77 -6.57 -0.33
C GLU A 87 -16.47 -7.79 -1.23
N LEU A 88 -17.22 -8.88 -1.07
CA LEU A 88 -17.11 -10.12 -1.84
C LEU A 88 -18.06 -10.15 -3.06
N GLU A 89 -18.78 -9.07 -3.35
CA GLU A 89 -19.62 -8.99 -4.54
C GLU A 89 -18.79 -9.23 -5.82
N GLY A 90 -19.25 -10.11 -6.70
CA GLY A 90 -18.49 -10.52 -7.89
C GLY A 90 -17.35 -11.53 -7.64
N PHE A 91 -17.00 -11.86 -6.40
CA PHE A 91 -15.84 -12.72 -6.10
C PHE A 91 -16.03 -14.20 -6.53
N GLN A 92 -17.26 -14.70 -6.51
CA GLN A 92 -17.59 -16.09 -6.88
C GLN A 92 -18.40 -16.21 -8.19
N GLU A 93 -18.59 -15.12 -8.94
CA GLU A 93 -19.37 -15.20 -10.17
C GLU A 93 -18.71 -16.18 -11.16
N ASP A 94 -19.52 -17.14 -11.61
CA ASP A 94 -19.14 -18.25 -12.48
C ASP A 94 -18.87 -17.72 -13.89
N SER A 95 -17.78 -16.97 -14.02
CA SER A 95 -17.25 -16.48 -15.28
C SER A 95 -16.82 -17.70 -16.09
N GLY A 96 -17.70 -18.18 -16.96
CA GLY A 96 -17.66 -19.46 -17.68
C GLY A 96 -16.45 -19.77 -18.58
N ARG A 97 -15.29 -19.15 -18.33
CA ARG A 97 -13.93 -19.47 -18.82
C ARG A 97 -12.82 -18.59 -18.18
N GLY A 98 -13.10 -17.87 -17.08
CA GLY A 98 -12.23 -16.86 -16.46
C GLY A 98 -11.45 -17.34 -15.24
N LYS A 99 -10.30 -16.71 -14.95
CA LYS A 99 -9.47 -16.98 -13.76
C LYS A 99 -10.33 -16.91 -12.49
N LYS A 100 -10.52 -18.02 -11.77
CA LYS A 100 -11.13 -17.97 -10.43
C LYS A 100 -10.30 -17.05 -9.53
N HIS A 101 -10.96 -16.11 -8.88
CA HIS A 101 -10.38 -15.16 -7.93
C HIS A 101 -9.77 -15.89 -6.72
N SER A 102 -8.84 -15.22 -6.06
CA SER A 102 -8.14 -15.71 -4.87
C SER A 102 -8.15 -14.67 -3.75
N ILE A 103 -8.02 -15.15 -2.52
CA ILE A 103 -7.64 -14.32 -1.38
C ILE A 103 -6.13 -14.39 -1.26
N ILE A 104 -5.50 -13.22 -1.23
CA ILE A 104 -4.05 -13.03 -1.15
C ILE A 104 -3.69 -12.73 0.29
N LEU A 105 -2.88 -13.59 0.90
CA LEU A 105 -2.20 -13.30 2.16
C LEU A 105 -0.98 -12.43 1.86
N ARG A 106 -0.88 -11.28 2.52
CA ARG A 106 0.24 -10.36 2.31
C ARG A 106 0.55 -9.60 3.58
N THR A 107 1.57 -8.75 3.55
CA THR A 107 1.96 -7.95 4.72
C THR A 107 0.99 -6.77 4.91
N GLN A 108 0.63 -6.46 6.16
CA GLN A 108 -0.23 -5.32 6.50
C GLN A 108 0.32 -4.01 5.94
N LEU A 109 -0.60 -3.13 5.52
CA LEU A 109 -0.23 -1.81 4.99
C LEU A 109 0.59 -1.00 5.99
N SER A 110 0.16 -0.96 7.25
CA SER A 110 0.85 -0.27 8.34
C SER A 110 2.29 -0.78 8.50
N VAL A 111 2.50 -2.10 8.56
CA VAL A 111 3.83 -2.73 8.67
C VAL A 111 4.73 -2.32 7.49
N ARG A 112 4.19 -2.37 6.26
CA ARG A 112 4.92 -1.98 5.04
C ARG A 112 5.26 -0.49 5.03
N VAL A 113 4.36 0.37 5.47
CA VAL A 113 4.60 1.82 5.58
C VAL A 113 5.70 2.13 6.60
N HIS A 114 5.66 1.48 7.77
CA HIS A 114 6.72 1.64 8.77
C HIS A 114 8.07 1.15 8.24
N ALA A 115 8.11 0.04 7.51
CA ALA A 115 9.32 -0.43 6.85
C ALA A 115 9.85 0.56 5.79
N CYS A 116 8.95 1.20 5.03
CA CYS A 116 9.31 2.29 4.12
C CYS A 116 9.97 3.45 4.86
N ILE A 117 9.34 3.96 5.91
CA ILE A 117 9.82 5.12 6.68
C ILE A 117 11.15 4.79 7.37
N GLU A 118 11.24 3.63 8.03
CA GLU A 118 12.46 3.17 8.68
C GLU A 118 13.63 3.07 7.69
N LYS A 119 13.38 2.53 6.49
CA LYS A 119 14.39 2.44 5.43
C LYS A 119 14.91 3.83 5.04
N LEU A 120 14.02 4.82 4.92
CA LEU A 120 14.42 6.17 4.53
C LEU A 120 15.26 6.87 5.60
N TYR A 121 14.95 6.68 6.88
CA TYR A 121 15.74 7.25 7.98
C TYR A 121 17.08 6.54 8.20
N ASN A 122 17.14 5.23 7.98
CA ASN A 122 18.32 4.42 8.32
C ASN A 122 19.26 4.14 7.13
N SER A 123 18.90 4.54 5.92
CA SER A 123 19.74 4.34 4.72
C SER A 123 20.56 5.58 4.37
N THR A 124 21.74 5.38 3.78
CA THR A 124 22.56 6.46 3.22
C THR A 124 23.14 6.09 1.85
N GLY A 125 23.66 7.08 1.12
CA GLY A 125 24.38 6.86 -0.14
C GLY A 125 23.59 6.06 -1.18
N ARG A 126 24.19 5.00 -1.72
CA ARG A 126 23.58 4.20 -2.80
C ARG A 126 22.25 3.56 -2.39
N GLU A 127 22.12 3.18 -1.13
CA GLU A 127 20.92 2.51 -0.62
C GLU A 127 19.74 3.48 -0.54
N LEU A 128 19.94 4.65 0.09
CA LEU A 128 18.93 5.69 0.16
C LEU A 128 18.49 6.13 -1.24
N ARG A 129 19.45 6.28 -2.16
CA ARG A 129 19.16 6.62 -3.56
C ARG A 129 18.20 5.62 -4.21
N ARG A 130 18.39 4.32 -3.97
CA ARG A 130 17.52 3.26 -4.51
C ARG A 130 16.14 3.29 -3.86
N ALA A 131 16.09 3.42 -2.54
CA ALA A 131 14.84 3.51 -1.80
C ALA A 131 13.98 4.68 -2.31
N LEU A 132 14.55 5.89 -2.36
CA LEU A 132 13.87 7.09 -2.87
C LEU A 132 13.40 6.93 -4.33
N PHE A 133 14.21 6.30 -5.18
CA PHE A 133 13.84 6.05 -6.57
C PHE A 133 12.62 5.13 -6.69
N SER A 134 12.53 4.10 -5.85
CA SER A 134 11.45 3.10 -5.87
C SER A 134 10.13 3.59 -5.28
N LEU A 135 10.14 4.57 -4.36
CA LEU A 135 8.93 5.05 -3.66
C LEU A 135 7.77 5.41 -4.60
N LYS A 136 8.08 6.05 -5.74
CA LYS A 136 7.05 6.37 -6.73
C LYS A 136 6.31 5.11 -7.20
N GLN A 137 7.05 4.06 -7.52
CA GLN A 137 6.47 2.81 -8.01
C GLN A 137 5.67 2.11 -6.91
N ILE A 138 6.16 2.12 -5.67
CA ILE A 138 5.47 1.53 -4.51
C ILE A 138 4.07 2.14 -4.33
N PHE A 139 3.96 3.47 -4.32
CA PHE A 139 2.65 4.14 -4.21
C PHE A 139 1.78 3.99 -5.46
N GLN A 140 2.40 3.78 -6.63
CA GLN A 140 1.67 3.58 -7.87
C GLN A 140 1.04 2.18 -7.94
N ASP A 141 1.76 1.16 -7.46
CA ASP A 141 1.31 -0.24 -7.49
C ASP A 141 0.32 -0.55 -6.37
N ASP A 142 0.37 0.19 -5.26
CA ASP A 142 -0.51 -0.01 -4.11
C ASP A 142 -0.98 1.33 -3.54
N LYS A 143 -2.13 1.80 -4.02
CA LYS A 143 -2.70 3.10 -3.64
C LYS A 143 -3.06 3.18 -2.16
N ASP A 144 -3.36 2.05 -1.52
CA ASP A 144 -3.83 2.02 -0.14
C ASP A 144 -2.68 2.32 0.85
N LEU A 145 -1.43 2.14 0.41
CA LEU A 145 -0.26 2.63 1.14
C LEU A 145 -0.22 4.15 1.27
N VAL A 146 -0.87 4.91 0.37
CA VAL A 146 -0.78 6.37 0.39
C VAL A 146 -1.46 6.95 1.61
N HIS A 147 -2.67 6.46 1.94
CA HIS A 147 -3.38 6.86 3.15
C HIS A 147 -2.56 6.54 4.40
N GLU A 148 -2.13 5.28 4.53
CA GLU A 148 -1.34 4.81 5.67
C GLU A 148 0.00 5.56 5.81
N PHE A 149 0.65 5.88 4.70
CA PHE A 149 1.90 6.64 4.70
C PHE A 149 1.72 8.08 5.21
N VAL A 150 0.60 8.72 4.88
CA VAL A 150 0.28 10.05 5.42
C VAL A 150 0.01 9.97 6.93
N VAL A 151 -0.79 8.99 7.37
CA VAL A 151 -1.13 8.79 8.79
C VAL A 151 0.12 8.51 9.64
N ALA A 152 1.08 7.77 9.11
CA ALA A 152 2.33 7.42 9.79
C ALA A 152 3.43 8.51 9.73
N GLU A 153 3.07 9.78 9.50
CA GLU A 153 4.02 10.90 9.37
C GLU A 153 5.06 10.72 8.23
N GLY A 154 4.71 9.96 7.19
CA GLY A 154 5.59 9.71 6.05
C GLY A 154 5.93 10.98 5.26
N LEU A 155 5.03 11.96 5.20
CA LEU A 155 5.32 13.27 4.60
C LEU A 155 6.45 13.98 5.35
N THR A 156 6.40 14.03 6.68
CA THR A 156 7.46 14.58 7.53
C THR A 156 8.80 13.88 7.27
N CYS A 157 8.79 12.55 7.11
CA CYS A 157 9.98 11.80 6.72
C CYS A 157 10.56 12.28 5.38
N LEU A 158 9.72 12.45 4.35
CA LEU A 158 10.17 12.93 3.04
C LEU A 158 10.79 14.33 3.12
N ILE A 159 10.20 15.24 3.90
CA ILE A 159 10.70 16.60 4.03
C ILE A 159 12.04 16.62 4.78
N LYS A 160 12.16 15.88 5.89
CA LYS A 160 13.41 15.77 6.65
C LYS A 160 14.55 15.22 5.78
N VAL A 161 14.31 14.13 5.05
CA VAL A 161 15.30 13.56 4.13
C VAL A 161 15.61 14.54 2.99
N GLY A 162 14.61 15.25 2.47
CA GLY A 162 14.77 16.16 1.33
C GLY A 162 15.47 17.49 1.63
N ALA A 163 15.38 17.98 2.88
CA ALA A 163 15.96 19.26 3.29
C ALA A 163 17.50 19.27 3.22
N GLU A 164 18.14 18.15 3.55
CA GLU A 164 19.60 18.02 3.58
C GLU A 164 20.18 17.30 2.36
N ALA A 165 19.32 16.90 1.42
CA ALA A 165 19.72 16.04 0.31
C ALA A 165 20.17 16.79 -0.94
N ASP A 166 20.94 16.08 -1.78
CA ASP A 166 21.32 16.57 -3.10
C ASP A 166 20.12 16.67 -4.06
N GLN A 167 20.31 17.35 -5.19
CA GLN A 167 19.27 17.57 -6.19
C GLN A 167 18.69 16.28 -6.80
N ASN A 168 19.44 15.19 -6.84
CA ASN A 168 18.93 13.92 -7.37
C ASN A 168 17.93 13.30 -6.40
N TYR A 169 18.26 13.31 -5.11
CA TYR A 169 17.39 12.79 -4.06
C TYR A 169 16.14 13.65 -3.94
N GLN A 170 16.28 14.97 -3.95
CA GLN A 170 15.15 15.90 -4.00
C GLN A 170 14.23 15.59 -5.19
N ASN A 171 14.78 15.35 -6.39
CA ASN A 171 13.97 14.96 -7.54
C ASN A 171 13.25 13.62 -7.37
N TYR A 172 13.84 12.64 -6.69
CA TYR A 172 13.14 11.38 -6.40
C TYR A 172 12.01 11.57 -5.38
N ILE A 173 12.24 12.37 -4.35
CA ILE A 173 11.21 12.74 -3.36
C ILE A 173 10.06 13.49 -4.06
N LEU A 174 10.36 14.48 -4.90
CA LEU A 174 9.33 15.20 -5.66
C LEU A 174 8.51 14.28 -6.57
N ARG A 175 9.13 13.26 -7.17
CA ARG A 175 8.40 12.26 -7.97
C ARG A 175 7.47 11.40 -7.11
N ALA A 176 7.90 11.02 -5.90
CA ALA A 176 7.06 10.29 -4.95
C ALA A 176 5.92 11.16 -4.43
N LEU A 177 6.17 12.41 -4.05
CA LEU A 177 5.14 13.38 -3.67
C LEU A 177 4.13 13.61 -4.79
N GLY A 178 4.60 13.74 -6.04
CA GLY A 178 3.71 13.84 -7.19
C GLY A 178 2.81 12.63 -7.35
N GLN A 179 3.28 11.42 -7.03
CA GLN A 179 2.46 10.22 -7.04
C GLN A 179 1.44 10.22 -5.89
N ILE A 180 1.84 10.62 -4.69
CA ILE A 180 0.97 10.75 -3.51
C ILE A 180 -0.19 11.73 -3.81
N MET A 181 0.11 12.89 -4.39
CA MET A 181 -0.87 13.94 -4.70
C MET A 181 -1.90 13.54 -5.77
N LEU A 182 -1.72 12.44 -6.50
CA LEU A 182 -2.72 11.93 -7.44
C LEU A 182 -3.91 11.24 -6.74
N TYR A 183 -3.75 10.87 -5.47
CA TYR A 183 -4.78 10.22 -4.68
C TYR A 183 -5.41 11.22 -3.71
N VAL A 184 -6.72 11.11 -3.49
CA VAL A 184 -7.49 12.03 -2.63
C VAL A 184 -6.91 12.07 -1.22
N ASP A 185 -6.64 10.92 -0.60
CA ASP A 185 -6.02 10.85 0.73
C ASP A 185 -4.63 11.47 0.77
N GLY A 186 -3.84 11.26 -0.28
CA GLY A 186 -2.50 11.84 -0.39
C GLY A 186 -2.53 13.36 -0.53
N MET A 187 -3.43 13.89 -1.36
CA MET A 187 -3.63 15.33 -1.50
C MET A 187 -4.13 15.96 -0.21
N ASN A 188 -5.12 15.36 0.45
CA ASN A 188 -5.60 15.81 1.77
C ASN A 188 -4.49 15.78 2.82
N GLY A 189 -3.62 14.78 2.79
CA GLY A 189 -2.41 14.73 3.61
C GLY A 189 -1.48 15.92 3.38
N VAL A 190 -1.24 16.27 2.10
CA VAL A 190 -0.41 17.42 1.72
C VAL A 190 -1.04 18.74 2.14
N ILE A 191 -2.36 18.91 1.98
CA ILE A 191 -3.10 20.09 2.45
C ILE A 191 -2.92 20.29 3.96
N ASN A 192 -2.98 19.20 4.73
CA ASN A 192 -2.84 19.23 6.18
C ASN A 192 -1.37 19.27 6.67
N HIS A 193 -0.39 19.20 5.77
CA HIS A 193 1.04 19.18 6.11
C HIS A 193 1.78 20.39 5.54
N ASN A 194 1.67 21.52 6.25
CA ASN A 194 2.22 22.82 5.84
C ASN A 194 3.72 22.79 5.49
N GLU A 195 4.51 21.98 6.19
CA GLU A 195 5.95 21.84 5.92
C GLU A 195 6.22 21.33 4.49
N THR A 196 5.32 20.52 3.90
CA THR A 196 5.45 20.08 2.51
C THR A 196 5.35 21.27 1.57
N ILE A 197 4.38 22.15 1.76
CA ILE A 197 4.17 23.33 0.91
C ILE A 197 5.31 24.34 1.07
N GLN A 198 5.76 24.58 2.31
CA GLN A 198 6.91 25.42 2.59
C GLN A 198 8.19 24.89 1.93
N TRP A 199 8.40 23.57 1.97
CA TRP A 199 9.52 22.93 1.30
C TRP A 199 9.43 23.07 -0.22
N LEU A 200 8.27 22.79 -0.82
CA LEU A 200 8.04 22.99 -2.26
C LEU A 200 8.32 24.44 -2.69
N TYR A 201 7.86 25.43 -1.92
CA TYR A 201 8.14 26.85 -2.19
C TYR A 201 9.63 27.17 -2.11
N THR A 202 10.32 26.66 -1.09
CA THR A 202 11.78 26.82 -0.93
C THR A 202 12.55 26.26 -2.13
N LEU A 203 12.10 25.13 -2.69
CA LEU A 203 12.73 24.49 -3.85
C LEU A 203 12.62 25.29 -5.15
N ILE A 204 11.71 26.29 -5.24
CA ILE A 204 11.67 27.23 -6.37
C ILE A 204 12.96 28.04 -6.45
N GLY A 205 13.60 28.34 -5.31
CA GLY A 205 14.89 29.03 -5.24
C GLY A 205 16.11 28.15 -5.55
N SER A 206 15.91 26.88 -5.92
CA SER A 206 17.02 25.97 -6.20
C SER A 206 17.82 26.37 -7.45
N LYS A 207 19.15 26.23 -7.39
CA LYS A 207 20.03 26.42 -8.57
C LYS A 207 19.83 25.34 -9.65
N PHE A 208 19.10 24.27 -9.33
CA PHE A 208 18.89 23.12 -10.22
C PHE A 208 17.55 23.21 -10.94
N ARG A 209 17.59 23.54 -12.24
CA ARG A 209 16.40 23.77 -13.08
C ARG A 209 15.36 22.64 -13.03
N LEU A 210 15.79 21.37 -12.93
CA LEU A 210 14.88 20.23 -12.85
C LEU A 210 14.07 20.21 -11.54
N VAL A 211 14.72 20.54 -10.42
CA VAL A 211 14.07 20.64 -9.10
C VAL A 211 13.04 21.76 -9.13
N VAL A 212 13.43 22.96 -9.60
CA VAL A 212 12.53 24.12 -9.74
C VAL A 212 11.32 23.78 -10.60
N LYS A 213 11.53 23.21 -11.79
CA LYS A 213 10.46 22.82 -12.71
C LYS A 213 9.48 21.83 -12.06
N THR A 214 9.99 20.88 -11.29
CA THR A 214 9.15 19.84 -10.67
C THR A 214 8.38 20.41 -9.48
N ALA A 215 9.01 21.21 -8.63
CA ALA A 215 8.35 21.88 -7.51
C ALA A 215 7.21 22.80 -7.98
N LEU A 216 7.45 23.61 -9.01
CA LEU A 216 6.41 24.48 -9.60
C LEU A 216 5.22 23.68 -10.14
N LYS A 217 5.45 22.52 -10.75
CA LYS A 217 4.37 21.64 -11.20
C LYS A 217 3.55 21.08 -10.05
N LEU A 218 4.19 20.66 -8.96
CA LEU A 218 3.47 20.15 -7.79
C LEU A 218 2.66 21.26 -7.12
N LEU A 219 3.21 22.47 -7.00
CA LEU A 219 2.46 23.62 -6.50
C LEU A 219 1.27 23.98 -7.39
N LEU A 220 1.42 23.88 -8.72
CA LEU A 220 0.30 24.08 -9.62
C LEU A 220 -0.80 23.02 -9.39
N VAL A 221 -0.43 21.74 -9.30
CA VAL A 221 -1.37 20.65 -8.99
C VAL A 221 -2.05 20.88 -7.63
N PHE A 222 -1.33 21.42 -6.65
CA PHE A 222 -1.88 21.75 -5.33
C PHE A 222 -2.94 22.85 -5.39
N VAL A 223 -2.65 23.97 -6.05
CA VAL A 223 -3.57 25.13 -6.16
C VAL A 223 -4.75 24.81 -7.08
N GLU A 224 -4.57 23.99 -8.12
CA GLU A 224 -5.65 23.57 -9.01
C GLU A 224 -6.64 22.58 -8.37
N TYR A 225 -6.29 21.96 -7.23
CA TYR A 225 -7.11 20.93 -6.59
C TYR A 225 -8.38 21.48 -5.92
N THR A 226 -8.27 22.60 -5.20
CA THR A 226 -9.40 23.27 -4.54
C THR A 226 -9.10 24.76 -4.36
N GLU A 227 -10.12 25.61 -4.41
CA GLU A 227 -9.96 27.08 -4.33
C GLU A 227 -9.37 27.56 -2.99
N SER A 228 -9.47 26.75 -1.93
CA SER A 228 -8.95 27.08 -0.59
C SER A 228 -7.43 26.90 -0.45
N ASN A 229 -6.77 26.27 -1.42
CA ASN A 229 -5.34 26.01 -1.44
C ASN A 229 -4.55 27.21 -2.00
#